data_AF-A0A353TGG4-F1
#
_entry.id   AF-A0A353TGG4-F1
#
_cell.length_a   1.000
_cell.length_b   1.000
_cell.length_c   1.000
_cell.angle_alpha   90.00
_cell.angle_beta   90.00
_cell.angle_gamma   90.00
#
_symmetry.space_group_name_H-M   'P 1'
#
loop_
_entity.id
_entity.type
_entity.pdbx_description
1 polymer ?
#
loop_
_entity_poly.entity_id
_entity_poly.type
_entity_poly.pdbx_seq_one_letter_code
_entity_poly.pdbx_strand_id
1 'polypeptide(L)'
;YEALIYLLVFGITMYMYWKTNAKDRQGLILGVGIALIFIARFFIEFVKNVQVDSEITMRENTGLILGQWLSIPFIIWGFWLIWRSMKRKAEPTVQKEKINAGYSQNVKPKK
;
A
#
# COMPACT_ATOMS: atom_id res chain seq x y z
N TYR A 1 20.76 -4.43 -4.73
CA TYR A 1 19.77 -3.75 -5.57
C TYR A 1 18.38 -3.80 -4.93
N GLU A 2 17.79 -4.98 -4.75
CA GLU A 2 16.44 -5.14 -4.17
C GLU A 2 16.32 -4.61 -2.72
N ALA A 3 17.30 -4.94 -1.86
CA ALA A 3 17.31 -4.48 -0.46
C ALA A 3 17.38 -2.95 -0.32
N LEU A 4 18.08 -2.26 -1.24
CA LEU A 4 18.20 -0.79 -1.23
C LEU A 4 16.86 -0.13 -1.57
N ILE A 5 16.14 -0.70 -2.54
CA ILE A 5 14.80 -0.25 -2.91
C ILE A 5 13.84 -0.39 -1.73
N TYR A 6 13.83 -1.54 -1.06
CA TYR A 6 12.95 -1.74 0.11
C TYR A 6 13.31 -0.80 1.26
N LEU A 7 14.60 -0.51 1.46
CA LEU A 7 15.06 0.49 2.43
C LEU A 7 14.59 1.90 2.07
N LEU A 8 14.62 2.27 0.78
CA LEU A 8 14.08 3.55 0.30
C LEU A 8 12.57 3.66 0.50
N VAL A 9 11.82 2.60 0.16
CA VAL A 9 10.36 2.60 0.35
C VAL A 9 10.01 2.70 1.83
N PHE A 10 10.74 2.00 2.69
CA PHE A 10 10.61 2.10 4.14
C PHE A 10 10.92 3.52 4.63
N GLY A 11 12.00 4.14 4.15
CA GLY A 11 12.35 5.52 4.47
C GLY A 11 11.26 6.52 4.06
N ILE A 12 10.69 6.38 2.87
CA ILE A 12 9.61 7.25 2.36
C ILE A 12 8.33 7.09 3.19
N THR A 13 7.91 5.85 3.46
CA THR A 13 6.70 5.58 4.26
C THR A 13 6.89 6.02 5.72
N MET A 14 8.07 5.83 6.30
CA MET A 14 8.42 6.30 7.64
C MET A 14 8.49 7.83 7.72
N TYR A 15 9.07 8.50 6.72
CA TYR A 15 9.06 9.95 6.63
C TYR A 15 7.63 10.49 6.51
N MET A 16 6.79 9.87 5.69
CA MET A 16 5.38 10.25 5.55
C MET A 16 4.58 10.00 6.85
N TYR A 17 4.96 8.99 7.65
CA TYR A 17 4.37 8.74 8.96
C TYR A 17 4.70 9.83 9.98
N TRP A 18 5.96 10.29 10.03
CA TRP A 18 6.39 11.31 10.99
C TRP A 18 6.11 12.75 10.57
N LYS A 19 6.19 13.06 9.27
CA LYS A 19 6.09 14.44 8.77
C LYS A 19 4.67 14.84 8.38
N THR A 20 3.81 13.87 8.01
CA THR A 20 2.46 14.16 7.53
C THR A 20 1.42 13.71 8.57
N ASN A 21 0.30 14.44 8.71
CA ASN A 21 -0.91 13.99 9.42
C ASN A 21 -1.57 12.73 8.78
N ALA A 22 -0.79 11.92 8.07
CA ALA A 22 -1.17 10.67 7.43
C ALA A 22 -1.59 9.60 8.46
N LYS A 23 -1.18 9.75 9.73
CA LYS A 23 -1.71 8.97 10.86
C LYS A 23 -3.24 9.05 10.95
N ASP A 24 -3.83 10.23 10.70
CA ASP A 24 -5.28 10.42 10.79
C ASP A 24 -6.02 10.03 9.49
N ARG A 25 -5.28 9.73 8.42
CA ARG A 25 -5.85 9.25 7.15
C ARG A 25 -5.59 7.76 6.99
N GLN A 26 -6.50 6.96 7.55
CA GLN A 26 -6.49 5.51 7.38
C GLN A 26 -6.43 5.17 5.88
N GLY A 27 -5.41 4.40 5.49
CA GLY A 27 -5.20 3.92 4.11
C GLY A 27 -4.19 4.71 3.27
N LEU A 28 -3.71 5.89 3.68
CA LEU A 28 -2.76 6.67 2.87
C LEU A 28 -1.37 6.01 2.84
N ILE A 29 -0.83 5.70 4.02
CA ILE A 29 0.50 5.08 4.16
C ILE A 29 0.53 3.68 3.54
N LEU A 30 -0.55 2.93 3.72
CA LEU A 30 -0.71 1.60 3.12
C LEU A 30 -0.78 1.69 1.60
N GLY A 31 -1.55 2.63 1.04
CA GLY A 31 -1.63 2.83 -0.41
C GLY A 31 -0.29 3.23 -1.03
N VAL A 32 0.42 4.19 -0.40
CA VAL A 32 1.75 4.63 -0.85
C VAL A 32 2.79 3.50 -0.74
N GLY A 33 2.77 2.74 0.36
CA GLY A 33 3.67 1.59 0.54
C GLY A 33 3.46 0.52 -0.53
N ILE A 34 2.21 0.13 -0.77
CA ILE A 34 1.87 -0.85 -1.82
C ILE A 34 2.30 -0.33 -3.20
N ALA A 35 1.92 0.89 -3.56
CA ALA A 35 2.27 1.46 -4.87
C ALA A 35 3.78 1.48 -5.10
N LEU A 36 4.56 1.96 -4.13
CA LEU A 36 6.01 2.04 -4.23
C LEU A 36 6.69 0.66 -4.33
N ILE A 37 6.28 -0.30 -3.50
CA ILE A 37 6.84 -1.67 -3.54
C ILE A 37 6.61 -2.30 -4.91
N PHE A 38 5.38 -2.24 -5.43
CA PHE A 38 5.05 -2.89 -6.70
C PHE A 38 5.60 -2.15 -7.93
N ILE A 39 5.69 -0.82 -7.89
CA ILE A 39 6.39 -0.04 -8.92
C ILE A 39 7.87 -0.47 -8.96
N ALA A 40 8.53 -0.49 -7.80
CA ALA A 40 9.94 -0.84 -7.78
C ALA A 40 10.17 -2.29 -8.17
N ARG A 41 9.27 -3.22 -7.78
CA ARG A 41 9.29 -4.62 -8.22
C ARG A 41 9.14 -4.75 -9.73
N PHE A 42 8.26 -3.97 -10.36
CA PHE A 42 8.11 -3.94 -11.81
C PHE A 42 9.40 -3.52 -12.52
N PHE A 43 10.07 -2.47 -12.03
CA PHE A 43 11.36 -2.02 -12.57
C PHE A 43 12.49 -3.03 -12.32
N ILE A 44 12.53 -3.64 -11.13
CA ILE A 44 13.51 -4.69 -10.81
C ILE A 44 13.38 -5.87 -11.78
N GLU A 45 12.14 -6.31 -12.04
CA GLU A 45 11.84 -7.41 -12.97
C GLU A 45 12.17 -7.04 -14.42
N PHE A 46 12.11 -5.76 -14.79
CA PHE A 46 12.50 -5.29 -16.11
C PHE A 46 14.03 -5.27 -16.31
N VAL A 47 14.79 -4.98 -15.25
CA VAL A 47 16.26 -4.95 -15.26
C VAL A 47 16.85 -6.35 -15.07
N LYS A 48 16.14 -7.26 -14.38
CA LYS A 48 16.53 -8.66 -14.28
C LYS A 48 16.33 -9.37 -15.63
N ASN A 49 17.39 -10.00 -16.12
CA ASN A 49 17.26 -10.98 -17.21
C ASN A 49 16.76 -12.30 -16.63
N VAL A 50 15.71 -12.84 -17.24
CA VAL A 50 15.16 -14.17 -16.94
C VAL A 50 16.24 -15.21 -17.21
N GLN A 51 16.81 -15.79 -16.14
CA GLN A 51 17.86 -16.81 -16.22
C GLN A 51 17.31 -18.23 -16.38
N VAL A 52 15.99 -18.41 -16.35
CA VAL A 52 15.33 -19.71 -16.42
C VAL A 52 14.49 -19.78 -17.69
N ASP A 53 14.78 -20.76 -18.55
CA ASP A 53 14.11 -20.94 -19.85
C ASP A 53 12.58 -21.03 -19.73
N SER A 54 12.04 -21.60 -18.65
CA SER A 54 10.59 -21.66 -18.40
C SER A 54 9.93 -20.29 -18.27
N GLU A 55 10.68 -19.32 -17.75
CA GLU A 55 10.20 -17.95 -17.51
C GLU A 55 10.35 -17.11 -18.79
N ILE A 56 11.33 -17.46 -19.64
CA ILE A 56 11.41 -16.99 -21.04
C ILE A 56 10.19 -17.49 -21.83
N THR A 57 9.83 -18.78 -21.72
CA THR A 57 8.67 -19.34 -22.43
C THR A 57 7.35 -18.66 -21.98
N MET A 58 7.19 -18.32 -20.70
CA MET A 58 6.02 -17.56 -20.25
C MET A 58 5.99 -16.13 -20.78
N ARG A 59 7.15 -15.46 -20.84
CA ARG A 59 7.30 -14.12 -21.41
C ARG A 59 7.07 -14.12 -22.92
N GLU A 60 7.44 -15.18 -23.63
CA GLU A 60 7.18 -15.33 -25.07
C GLU A 60 5.71 -15.61 -25.38
N ASN A 61 5.02 -16.40 -24.56
CA ASN A 61 3.59 -16.68 -24.76
C ASN A 61 2.67 -15.54 -24.30
N THR A 62 3.05 -14.81 -23.25
CA THR A 62 2.17 -13.84 -22.57
C THR A 62 2.68 -12.39 -22.64
N GLY A 63 3.89 -12.17 -23.16
CA GLY A 63 4.54 -10.86 -23.31
C GLY A 63 5.20 -10.30 -22.04
N LEU A 64 4.89 -10.82 -20.86
CA LEU A 64 5.33 -10.30 -19.55
C LEU A 64 5.63 -11.45 -18.57
N ILE A 65 6.51 -11.19 -17.59
CA ILE A 65 6.83 -12.14 -16.51
C ILE A 65 5.71 -12.13 -15.46
N LEU A 66 5.49 -13.25 -14.76
CA LEU A 66 4.45 -13.38 -13.72
C LEU A 66 4.51 -12.24 -12.68
N GLY A 67 5.71 -11.85 -12.27
CA GLY A 67 5.94 -10.73 -11.35
C GLY A 67 5.46 -9.37 -11.89
N GLN A 68 5.55 -9.13 -13.20
CA GLN A 68 5.05 -7.90 -13.84
C GLN A 68 3.52 -7.92 -13.94
N TRP A 69 2.95 -9.07 -14.32
CA TRP A 69 1.50 -9.26 -14.39
C TRP A 69 0.83 -9.05 -13.03
N LEU A 70 1.46 -9.56 -11.96
CA LEU A 70 0.98 -9.33 -10.61
C LEU A 70 1.20 -7.87 -10.17
N SER A 71 2.26 -7.21 -10.61
CA SER A 71 2.54 -5.84 -10.15
C SER A 71 1.52 -4.80 -10.65
N ILE A 72 1.05 -4.91 -11.90
CA ILE A 72 0.10 -3.96 -12.50
C ILE A 72 -1.21 -3.78 -11.67
N PRO A 73 -1.97 -4.83 -11.33
CA PRO A 73 -3.20 -4.68 -10.56
C PRO A 73 -2.96 -4.13 -9.16
N PHE A 74 -1.84 -4.47 -8.52
CA PHE A 74 -1.50 -3.95 -7.20
C PHE A 74 -1.06 -2.47 -7.24
N ILE A 75 -0.39 -2.03 -8.31
CA ILE A 75 -0.09 -0.60 -8.53
C ILE A 75 -1.40 0.19 -8.64
N ILE A 76 -2.33 -0.28 -9.48
CA ILE A 76 -3.65 0.33 -9.64
C ILE A 76 -4.40 0.39 -8.31
N TRP A 77 -4.39 -0.71 -7.56
CA TRP A 77 -5.00 -0.78 -6.23
C TRP A 77 -4.36 0.18 -5.22
N GLY A 78 -3.03 0.31 -5.23
CA GLY A 78 -2.29 1.27 -4.42
C GLY A 78 -2.72 2.71 -4.71
N PHE A 79 -2.77 3.11 -5.99
CA PHE A 79 -3.27 4.42 -6.40
C PHE A 79 -4.73 4.65 -6.01
N TRP A 80 -5.58 3.64 -6.16
CA TRP A 80 -6.98 3.72 -5.73
C TRP A 80 -7.12 3.96 -4.22
N LEU A 81 -6.30 3.28 -3.41
CA LEU A 81 -6.24 3.48 -1.95
C LEU A 81 -5.78 4.90 -1.59
N ILE A 82 -4.78 5.43 -2.29
CA ILE A 82 -4.30 6.81 -2.11
C ILE A 82 -5.44 7.79 -2.44
N TRP A 83 -6.10 7.63 -3.59
CA TRP A 83 -7.20 8.50 -4.00
C TRP A 83 -8.37 8.44 -3.01
N ARG A 84 -8.77 7.24 -2.58
CA ARG A 84 -9.83 7.04 -1.58
C ARG A 84 -9.46 7.68 -0.24
N SER A 85 -8.20 7.57 0.19
CA SER A 85 -7.72 8.15 1.44
C SER A 85 -7.64 9.69 1.37
N MET A 86 -7.37 10.25 0.20
CA MET A 86 -7.45 11.70 -0.03
C MET A 86 -8.88 12.24 0.01
N LYS A 87 -9.86 11.47 -0.50
CA LYS A 87 -11.28 11.85 -0.51
C LYS A 87 -11.97 11.71 0.86
N ARG A 88 -11.50 10.81 1.72
CA ARG A 88 -12.03 10.66 3.08
C ARG A 88 -11.46 11.76 3.98
N LYS A 89 -12.34 12.52 4.64
CA LYS A 89 -11.91 13.45 5.70
C LYS A 89 -11.21 12.64 6.78
N ALA A 90 -10.08 13.15 7.26
CA ALA A 90 -9.37 12.57 8.40
C ALA A 90 -10.36 12.48 9.56
N GLU A 91 -10.74 11.26 9.95
CA GLU A 91 -11.44 11.04 11.21
C GLU A 91 -10.33 10.96 12.26
N PRO A 92 -10.14 12.00 13.10
CA PRO A 92 -9.11 11.96 14.10
C PRO A 92 -9.38 10.77 15.01
N THR A 93 -8.35 9.97 15.29
CA THR A 93 -8.46 8.75 16.10
C THR A 93 -9.11 9.01 17.47
N VAL A 94 -8.93 10.23 17.97
CA VAL A 94 -9.56 10.78 19.20
C VAL A 94 -11.09 10.74 19.17
N GLN A 95 -11.72 10.89 18.00
CA GLN A 95 -13.18 10.93 17.89
C GLN A 95 -13.80 9.54 18.02
N LYS A 96 -13.14 8.48 17.54
CA LYS A 96 -13.63 7.09 17.71
C LYS A 96 -13.62 6.65 19.17
N GLU A 97 -12.60 7.04 19.94
CA GLU A 97 -12.52 6.74 21.37
C GLU A 97 -13.61 7.47 22.16
N LYS A 98 -13.85 8.75 21.87
CA LYS A 98 -14.94 9.52 22.49
C LYS A 98 -16.33 9.00 22.12
N ILE A 99 -16.55 8.60 20.86
CA ILE A 99 -17.84 8.02 20.42
C ILE A 99 -18.10 6.67 21.10
N ASN A 100 -17.08 5.80 21.18
CA ASN A 100 -17.21 4.50 21.85
C ASN A 100 -17.37 4.63 23.36
N ALA A 101 -16.64 5.56 24.00
CA ALA A 101 -16.82 5.88 25.42
C ALA A 101 -18.21 6.45 25.71
N GLY A 102 -18.73 7.34 24.85
CA GLY A 102 -20.08 7.89 24.96
C GLY A 102 -21.18 6.85 24.71
N TYR A 103 -20.97 5.89 23.82
CA TYR A 103 -21.90 4.79 23.60
C TYR A 103 -21.97 3.86 24.81
N SER A 104 -20.82 3.48 25.39
CA SER A 104 -20.79 2.59 26.56
C SER A 104 -21.50 3.17 27.80
N GLN A 105 -21.58 4.50 27.95
CA GLN A 105 -22.33 5.12 29.04
C GLN A 105 -23.85 5.14 28.82
N ASN A 106 -24.32 5.04 27.58
CA ASN A 106 -25.75 5.13 27.25
C ASN A 106 -26.44 3.76 27.12
N VAL A 107 -25.67 2.66 27.05
CA VAL A 107 -26.24 1.30 27.05
C VAL A 107 -26.51 0.90 28.50
N LYS A 108 -27.67 1.29 29.04
CA LYS A 108 -28.19 0.69 30.28
C LYS A 108 -28.44 -0.81 30.03
N PRO A 109 -28.05 -1.72 30.94
CA PRO A 109 -28.32 -3.13 30.79
C PRO A 109 -29.84 -3.34 30.76
N LYS A 110 -30.34 -3.95 29.68
CA LYS A 110 -31.73 -4.38 29.56
C LYS A 110 -31.94 -5.52 30.57
N LYS A 111 -32.72 -5.24 31.62
CA LYS A 111 -33.16 -6.24 32.61
C LYS A 111 -34.06 -7.28 31.94
#